data_AF-A0A9D4DDG5-F1
#
_entry.id   AF-A0A9D4DDG5-F1
#
_cell.length_a   1.000
_cell.length_b   1.000
_cell.length_c   1.000
_cell.angle_alpha   90.00
_cell.angle_beta   90.00
_cell.angle_gamma   90.00
#
_symmetry.space_group_name_H-M   'P 1'
#
loop_
_entity.id
_entity.type
_entity.pdbx_description
1 polymer ?
#
loop_
_entity_poly.entity_id
_entity_poly.type
_entity_poly.pdbx_seq_one_letter_code
_entity_poly.pdbx_strand_id
1 'polypeptide(L)'
;MYAFDLGSMYGLCMETYVSGLCIETYVLETIYGDLCLGTMYGDLCLETMYGDLCLETMYGDICLGTMNGDLCLETMYGDLCLGTLRNDSESV
;
A
#
# COMPACT_ATOMS: atom_id res chain seq x y z
N MET A 1 -7.89 14.61 10.38
CA MET A 1 -8.41 13.22 10.27
C MET A 1 -9.46 13.08 9.18
N TYR A 2 -8.99 13.02 7.94
CA TYR A 2 -9.70 12.30 6.89
C TYR A 2 -9.04 10.92 6.82
N ALA A 3 -9.77 9.86 7.13
CA ALA A 3 -9.35 8.49 6.87
C ALA A 3 -10.07 8.05 5.60
N PHE A 4 -9.32 7.52 4.64
CA PHE A 4 -9.90 7.02 3.40
C PHE A 4 -9.95 5.50 3.50
N ASP A 5 -11.16 4.99 3.73
CA ASP A 5 -11.46 3.58 3.85
C ASP A 5 -11.94 3.08 2.49
N LEU A 6 -11.04 2.39 1.78
CA LEU A 6 -11.35 1.67 0.56
C LEU A 6 -11.43 0.20 0.96
N GLY A 7 -12.65 -0.34 1.01
CA GLY A 7 -12.87 -1.77 1.30
C GLY A 7 -12.31 -2.70 0.21
N SER A 8 -13.10 -3.66 -0.25
CA SER A 8 -12.64 -4.57 -1.31
C SER A 8 -12.56 -3.86 -2.68
N MET A 9 -11.34 -3.58 -3.13
CA MET A 9 -11.04 -3.01 -4.44
C MET A 9 -10.76 -4.14 -5.44
N TYR A 10 -11.59 -4.26 -6.48
CA TYR A 10 -11.45 -5.28 -7.52
C TYR A 10 -10.82 -4.66 -8.77
N GLY A 11 -9.58 -5.01 -9.05
CA GLY A 11 -9.00 -5.08 -10.38
C GLY A 11 -9.20 -3.84 -11.25
N LEU A 12 -8.41 -2.80 -10.98
CA LEU A 12 -8.00 -1.77 -11.92
C LEU A 12 -6.67 -1.27 -11.38
N CYS A 13 -5.63 -1.16 -12.23
CA CYS A 13 -4.46 -0.35 -11.91
C CYS A 13 -4.97 1.06 -11.60
N MET A 14 -5.28 1.31 -10.33
CA MET A 14 -5.52 2.64 -9.84
C MET A 14 -4.14 3.17 -9.57
N GLU A 15 -3.64 4.00 -10.49
CA GLU A 15 -2.83 5.13 -10.06
C GLU A 15 -3.74 5.99 -9.17
N THR A 16 -3.97 5.56 -7.93
CA THR A 16 -4.48 6.40 -6.87
C THR A 16 -3.37 7.39 -6.57
N TYR A 17 -3.24 8.38 -7.45
CA TYR A 17 -2.36 9.51 -7.28
C TYR A 17 -3.02 10.39 -6.23
N VAL A 18 -2.90 10.00 -4.96
CA VAL A 18 -3.38 10.79 -3.83
C VAL A 18 -2.39 11.91 -3.54
N SER A 19 -2.00 12.64 -4.59
CA SER A 19 -1.03 13.73 -4.54
C SER A 19 -1.70 15.04 -4.11
N GLY A 20 -2.52 15.01 -3.05
CA GLY A 20 -3.25 16.20 -2.64
C GLY A 20 -4.29 16.04 -1.54
N LEU A 21 -4.60 14.83 -1.09
CA LEU A 21 -5.38 14.70 0.15
C LEU A 21 -4.43 14.62 1.34
N CYS A 22 -4.56 15.57 2.26
CA CYS A 22 -4.04 15.48 3.62
C CYS A 22 -4.80 14.39 4.41
N ILE A 23 -4.76 13.15 3.92
CA ILE A 23 -5.23 11.98 4.64
C ILE A 23 -4.07 11.52 5.51
N GLU A 24 -4.32 11.45 6.81
CA GLU A 24 -3.33 10.99 7.79
C GLU A 24 -3.22 9.47 7.78
N THR A 25 -4.24 8.74 7.32
CA THR A 25 -4.24 7.27 7.34
C THR A 25 -5.10 6.68 6.22
N TYR A 26 -4.52 5.76 5.45
CA TYR A 26 -5.20 4.94 4.44
C TYR A 26 -5.44 3.55 5.01
N VAL A 27 -6.68 3.06 4.96
CA VAL A 27 -7.00 1.70 5.38
C VAL A 27 -7.60 0.97 4.19
N LEU A 28 -6.92 -0.10 3.77
CA LEU A 28 -7.29 -0.94 2.65
C LEU A 28 -7.39 -2.38 3.15
N GLU A 29 -8.58 -2.98 3.02
CA GLU A 29 -8.85 -4.30 3.58
C GLU A 29 -8.43 -5.41 2.60
N THR A 30 -8.88 -5.34 1.35
CA THR A 30 -8.51 -6.32 0.32
C THR A 30 -8.40 -5.68 -1.05
N ILE A 31 -7.24 -5.84 -1.67
CA ILE A 31 -6.97 -5.34 -3.03
C ILE A 31 -6.65 -6.51 -3.94
N TYR A 32 -7.29 -6.51 -5.11
CA TYR A 32 -6.95 -7.39 -6.22
C TYR A 32 -6.40 -6.55 -7.37
N GLY A 33 -5.18 -6.82 -7.81
CA GLY A 33 -4.45 -6.06 -8.83
C GLY A 33 -3.37 -5.16 -8.24
N ASP A 34 -2.67 -4.47 -9.14
CA ASP A 34 -1.49 -3.68 -8.79
C ASP A 34 -1.89 -2.30 -8.24
N LEU A 35 -1.15 -1.86 -7.23
CA LEU A 35 -1.37 -0.57 -6.55
C LEU A 35 -0.10 0.26 -6.60
N CYS A 36 -0.23 1.51 -7.07
CA CYS A 36 0.82 2.52 -6.98
C CYS A 36 0.33 3.69 -6.12
N LEU A 37 1.03 3.98 -5.02
CA LEU A 37 0.71 5.08 -4.11
C LEU A 37 1.97 5.91 -3.82
N GLY A 38 1.84 7.22 -3.95
CA GLY A 38 2.88 8.20 -3.61
C GLY A 38 2.32 9.28 -2.70
N THR A 39 2.85 9.43 -1.49
CA THR A 39 2.39 10.45 -0.53
C THR A 39 3.58 11.16 0.14
N MET A 40 3.42 12.43 0.53
CA MET A 40 4.44 13.10 1.35
C MET A 40 4.26 12.82 2.85
N TYR A 41 3.02 12.65 3.30
CA TYR A 41 2.65 12.42 4.69
C TYR A 41 1.45 11.48 4.73
N GLY A 42 1.48 10.49 5.62
CA GLY A 42 0.33 9.64 5.92
C GLY A 42 0.70 8.18 6.17
N ASP A 43 -0.06 7.55 7.05
CA ASP A 43 0.08 6.16 7.41
C ASP A 43 -0.70 5.28 6.41
N LEU A 44 -0.20 4.08 6.14
CA LEU A 44 -0.86 3.10 5.29
C LEU A 44 -1.07 1.81 6.04
N CYS A 45 -2.30 1.35 6.11
CA CYS A 45 -2.68 0.03 6.61
C CYS A 45 -3.31 -0.76 5.46
N LEU A 46 -2.62 -1.80 5.00
CA LEU A 46 -3.09 -2.73 3.99
C LEU A 46 -3.17 -4.13 4.61
N GLU A 47 -4.37 -4.71 4.71
CA GLU A 47 -4.52 -6.02 5.33
C GLU A 47 -4.21 -7.15 4.36
N THR A 48 -4.81 -7.14 3.17
CA THR A 48 -4.58 -8.18 2.15
C THR A 48 -4.43 -7.59 0.74
N MET A 49 -3.41 -8.04 0.00
CA MET A 49 -3.23 -7.70 -1.40
C MET A 49 -2.84 -8.92 -2.25
N TYR A 50 -3.43 -8.97 -3.44
CA TYR A 50 -3.10 -9.92 -4.50
C TYR A 50 -2.73 -9.13 -5.75
N GLY A 51 -1.44 -8.94 -6.01
CA GLY A 51 -0.88 -8.07 -7.05
C GLY A 51 0.36 -7.33 -6.54
N ASP A 52 0.92 -6.47 -7.38
CA ASP A 52 2.15 -5.75 -7.06
C ASP A 52 1.86 -4.43 -6.33
N LEU A 53 2.64 -4.11 -5.28
CA LEU A 53 2.58 -2.83 -4.58
C LEU A 53 3.82 -2.00 -4.89
N CYS A 54 3.61 -0.80 -5.43
CA CYS A 54 4.59 0.28 -5.43
C CYS A 54 4.16 1.37 -4.46
N LEU A 55 4.96 1.59 -3.40
CA LEU A 55 4.71 2.62 -2.41
C LEU A 55 5.88 3.58 -2.29
N GLU A 56 5.60 4.88 -2.33
CA GLU A 56 6.56 5.93 -2.00
C GLU A 56 5.96 6.84 -0.93
N THR A 57 6.61 6.94 0.23
CA THR A 57 6.22 7.88 1.29
C THR A 57 7.41 8.61 1.88
N MET A 58 7.24 9.88 2.22
CA MET A 58 8.31 10.64 2.89
C MET A 58 8.19 10.56 4.42
N TYR A 59 6.97 10.59 4.96
CA TYR A 59 6.69 10.54 6.40
C TYR A 59 5.42 9.74 6.70
N GLY A 60 5.51 8.65 7.45
CA GLY A 60 4.34 7.90 7.91
C GLY A 60 4.60 6.42 8.14
N ASP A 61 3.75 5.79 8.94
CA ASP A 61 3.87 4.39 9.31
C ASP A 61 3.14 3.50 8.30
N ILE A 62 3.80 2.41 7.90
CA ILE A 62 3.29 1.49 6.88
C ILE A 62 3.10 0.12 7.53
N CYS A 63 1.87 -0.37 7.52
CA CYS A 63 1.47 -1.69 7.99
C CYS A 63 0.90 -2.50 6.82
N LEU A 64 1.61 -3.55 6.43
CA LEU A 64 1.23 -4.49 5.37
C LEU A 64 1.00 -5.87 6.00
N GLY A 65 -0.21 -6.40 5.90
CA GLY A 65 -0.62 -7.68 6.49
C GLY A 65 -0.15 -8.88 5.66
N THR A 66 -0.91 -9.22 4.62
CA THR A 66 -0.62 -10.30 3.68
C THR A 66 -0.54 -9.76 2.27
N MET A 67 0.57 -10.02 1.58
CA MET A 67 0.78 -9.61 0.20
C MET A 67 1.23 -10.79 -0.64
N ASN A 68 0.55 -10.99 -1.76
CA ASN A 68 0.90 -11.98 -2.78
C ASN A 68 1.20 -11.23 -4.08
N GLY A 69 2.48 -11.08 -4.42
CA GLY A 69 2.98 -10.25 -5.50
C GLY A 69 4.27 -9.55 -5.08
N ASP A 70 4.80 -8.68 -5.92
CA ASP A 70 6.03 -7.96 -5.65
C ASP A 70 5.79 -6.67 -4.85
N LEU A 71 6.70 -6.39 -3.91
CA LEU A 71 6.67 -5.18 -3.08
C LEU A 71 7.85 -4.27 -3.41
N CYS A 72 7.56 -3.10 -3.97
CA CYS A 72 8.48 -1.98 -4.07
C CYS A 72 8.06 -0.91 -3.07
N LEU A 73 8.91 -0.61 -2.09
CA LEU A 73 8.59 0.34 -1.03
C LEU A 73 9.77 1.27 -0.77
N GLU A 74 9.51 2.56 -0.88
CA GLU A 74 10.43 3.63 -0.53
C GLU A 74 9.81 4.48 0.58
N THR A 75 10.45 4.48 1.75
CA THR A 75 10.09 5.35 2.87
C THR A 75 11.30 6.11 3.38
N MET A 76 11.16 7.41 3.63
CA MET A 76 12.23 8.24 4.20
C MET A 76 12.19 8.27 5.73
N TYR A 77 11.00 8.40 6.33
CA TYR A 77 10.78 8.44 7.78
C TYR A 77 9.46 7.75 8.16
N GLY A 78 9.52 6.85 9.14
CA GLY A 78 8.36 6.10 9.65
C GLY A 78 8.72 4.65 9.94
N ASP A 79 7.77 3.92 10.52
CA ASP A 79 7.91 2.50 10.81
C ASP A 79 7.32 1.64 9.69
N LEU A 80 7.99 0.53 9.35
CA LEU A 80 7.49 -0.47 8.43
C LEU A 80 7.19 -1.78 9.16
N CYS A 81 5.92 -2.17 9.18
CA CYS A 81 5.46 -3.48 9.61
C CYS A 81 5.02 -4.29 8.39
N LEU A 82 5.72 -5.39 8.12
CA LEU A 82 5.36 -6.33 7.07
C LEU A 82 5.08 -7.70 7.70
N GLY A 83 3.88 -8.23 7.48
CA GLY A 83 3.46 -9.54 7.99
C GLY A 83 3.97 -10.68 7.12
N THR A 84 3.21 -11.02 6.08
CA THR A 84 3.54 -12.08 5.14
C THR A 84 3.65 -11.50 3.74
N LEU A 85 4.82 -11.63 3.12
CA LEU A 85 5.05 -11.32 1.71
C LEU A 85 5.35 -12.61 0.96
N ARG A 86 4.58 -12.87 -0.10
CA ARG A 86 4.79 -13.95 -1.04
C ARG A 86 5.02 -13.35 -2.41
N ASN A 87 6.28 -13.24 -2.80
CA ASN A 87 6.61 -12.80 -4.13
C ASN A 87 6.14 -13.83 -5.16
N ASP A 88 5.62 -13.34 -6.27
CA ASP A 88 5.29 -14.13 -7.46
C ASP A 88 6.54 -14.79 -8.04
N SER A 89 7.71 -14.15 -7.87
CA SER A 89 8.95 -14.53 -8.54
C SER A 89 9.19 -16.04 -8.51
N GLU A 90 8.82 -16.71 -9.62
CA GLU A 90 9.19 -18.08 -9.90
C GLU A 90 10.71 -18.15 -9.71
N SER A 91 11.12 -18.91 -8.71
CA SER A 91 12.52 -19.24 -8.52
C SER A 91 12.98 -19.97 -9.77
N VAL A 92 13.92 -19.35 -10.50
CA VAL A 92 14.66 -19.97 -11.61
C VAL A 92 15.29 -21.30 -11.16
#